data_AF-A0A974NT57-F1
#
_entry.id   AF-A0A974NT57-F1
#
_cell.length_a   1.000
_cell.length_b   1.000
_cell.length_c   1.000
_cell.angle_alpha   90.00
_cell.angle_beta   90.00
_cell.angle_gamma   90.00
#
_symmetry.space_group_name_H-M   'P 1'
#
loop_
_entity.id
_entity.type
_entity.pdbx_description
1 polymer ?
#
loop_
_entity_poly.entity_id
_entity_poly.type
_entity_poly.pdbx_seq_one_letter_code
_entity_poly.pdbx_strand_id
1 'polypeptide(L)'
;MTKAQIADAADAAQLSPLEFMLAAMNDPSHDLKFRAQMAQAAAPYVHGKPGEEKAGKKAAAQDRAREVAGGNRFRPVGTPSLSVVKQ
;
A
#
# COMPACT_ATOMS: atom_id res chain seq x y z
N MET A 1 18.15 -1.76 -21.16
CA MET A 1 17.06 -1.16 -21.95
C MET A 1 16.68 0.16 -21.32
N THR A 2 16.51 1.22 -22.11
CA THR A 2 15.96 2.49 -21.61
C THR A 2 14.44 2.45 -21.61
N LYS A 3 13.77 3.31 -20.82
CA LYS A 3 12.30 3.36 -20.75
C LYS A 3 11.63 3.52 -22.13
N ALA A 4 12.27 4.26 -23.03
CA ALA A 4 11.77 4.46 -24.40
C ALA A 4 11.77 3.16 -25.22
N GLN A 5 12.81 2.32 -25.07
CA GLN A 5 12.89 1.03 -25.76
C GLN A 5 11.83 0.03 -25.27
N ILE A 6 11.40 0.15 -24.01
CA ILE A 6 10.33 -0.71 -23.47
C ILE A 6 8.97 -0.29 -24.04
N ALA A 7 8.73 1.01 -24.21
CA ALA A 7 7.51 1.50 -24.83
C ALA A 7 7.42 1.11 -26.32
N ASP A 8 8.53 1.20 -27.04
CA ASP A 8 8.63 0.78 -28.44
C ASP A 8 8.41 -0.73 -28.62
N ALA A 9 9.04 -1.56 -27.78
CA ALA A 9 8.83 -3.01 -27.78
C ALA A 9 7.40 -3.41 -27.39
N ALA A 10 6.77 -2.65 -26.47
CA ALA A 10 5.38 -2.87 -26.07
C ALA A 10 4.40 -2.51 -27.20
N ASP A 11 4.65 -1.41 -27.93
CA ASP A 11 3.86 -1.01 -29.09
C ASP A 11 3.95 -2.07 -30.21
N ALA A 12 5.16 -2.58 -30.47
CA ALA A 12 5.38 -3.69 -31.40
C ALA A 12 4.62 -4.97 -31.00
N ALA A 13 4.47 -5.21 -29.70
CA ALA A 13 3.69 -6.33 -29.16
C ALA A 13 2.20 -6.01 -28.97
N GLN A 14 1.72 -4.81 -29.34
CA GLN A 14 0.38 -4.28 -29.09
C GLN A 14 -0.09 -4.41 -27.62
N LEU A 15 0.86 -4.36 -26.69
CA LEU A 15 0.62 -4.47 -25.26
C LEU A 15 0.85 -3.10 -24.60
N SER A 16 0.20 -2.87 -23.46
CA SER A 16 0.61 -1.75 -22.63
C SER A 16 2.05 -1.98 -22.15
N PRO A 17 2.85 -0.91 -21.92
CA PRO A 17 4.23 -1.07 -21.44
C PRO A 17 4.35 -1.90 -20.16
N LEU A 18 3.33 -1.83 -19.29
CA LEU A 18 3.26 -2.62 -18.07
C LEU A 18 3.00 -4.10 -18.38
N GLU A 19 2.02 -4.41 -19.23
CA GLU A 19 1.70 -5.78 -19.64
C GLU A 19 2.91 -6.47 -20.30
N PHE A 20 3.66 -5.73 -21.12
CA PHE A 20 4.90 -6.23 -21.70
C PHE A 20 5.94 -6.61 -20.63
N MET A 21 6.13 -5.76 -19.60
CA MET A 21 7.06 -6.06 -18.50
C MET A 21 6.63 -7.32 -17.72
N LEU A 22 5.33 -7.48 -17.45
CA LEU A 22 4.82 -8.69 -16.76
C LEU A 22 4.97 -9.95 -17.63
N ALA A 23 4.70 -9.86 -18.93
CA ALA A 23 4.91 -10.96 -19.86
C ALA A 23 6.38 -11.38 -19.91
N ALA A 24 7.29 -10.42 -20.03
CA ALA A 24 8.73 -10.64 -20.04
C ALA A 24 9.25 -11.31 -18.75
N MET A 25 8.68 -11.01 -17.59
CA MET A 25 9.04 -11.66 -16.31
C MET A 25 8.68 -13.15 -16.28
N ASN A 26 7.58 -13.53 -16.92
CA ASN A 26 7.04 -14.89 -16.89
C ASN A 26 7.63 -15.83 -17.95
N ASP A 27 8.25 -15.28 -19.01
CA ASP A 27 8.82 -16.09 -20.10
C ASP A 27 10.22 -16.65 -19.74
N PRO A 28 10.39 -17.98 -19.61
CA PRO A 28 11.66 -18.60 -19.28
C PRO A 28 12.71 -18.49 -20.40
N SER A 29 12.32 -18.13 -21.62
CA SER A 29 13.21 -17.97 -22.78
C SER A 29 14.10 -16.73 -22.66
N HIS A 30 13.70 -15.77 -21.83
CA HIS A 30 14.47 -14.55 -21.58
C HIS A 30 15.56 -14.76 -20.52
N ASP A 31 16.69 -14.10 -20.74
CA ASP A 31 17.80 -14.08 -19.79
C ASP A 31 17.37 -13.59 -18.40
N LEU A 32 17.97 -14.15 -17.35
CA LEU A 32 17.63 -13.82 -15.96
C LEU A 32 17.82 -12.33 -15.66
N LYS A 33 18.86 -11.70 -16.22
CA LYS A 33 19.13 -10.28 -16.02
C LYS A 33 18.09 -9.41 -16.71
N PHE A 34 17.54 -9.86 -17.83
CA PHE A 34 16.46 -9.17 -18.52
C PHE A 34 15.18 -9.21 -17.68
N ARG A 35 14.83 -10.40 -17.15
CA ARG A 35 13.67 -10.58 -16.26
C ARG A 35 13.77 -9.75 -14.98
N ALA A 36 14.95 -9.72 -14.35
CA ALA A 36 15.19 -8.90 -13.17
C ALA A 36 15.05 -7.40 -13.44
N GLN A 37 15.51 -6.91 -14.60
CA GLN A 37 15.35 -5.52 -15.00
C GLN A 37 13.87 -5.16 -15.21
N MET A 38 13.09 -6.04 -15.86
CA MET A 38 11.65 -5.81 -16.04
C MET A 38 10.91 -5.80 -14.70
N ALA A 39 11.27 -6.70 -13.76
CA ALA A 39 10.71 -6.71 -12.42
C ALA A 39 10.99 -5.40 -11.64
N GLN A 40 12.22 -4.87 -11.72
CA GLN A 40 12.56 -3.60 -11.09
C GLN A 40 11.79 -2.42 -11.69
N ALA A 41 11.62 -2.41 -13.02
CA ALA A 41 10.88 -1.35 -13.71
C ALA A 41 9.37 -1.41 -13.40
N ALA A 42 8.81 -2.61 -13.22
CA ALA A 42 7.39 -2.84 -12.92
C ALA A 42 7.04 -2.64 -11.42
N ALA A 43 8.00 -2.82 -10.52
CA ALA A 43 7.81 -2.71 -9.07
C ALA A 43 7.00 -1.48 -8.58
N PRO A 44 7.24 -0.23 -9.04
CA PRO A 44 6.49 0.93 -8.55
C PRO A 44 5.02 0.98 -9.01
N TYR A 45 4.64 0.17 -9.99
CA TYR A 45 3.28 0.11 -10.53
C TYR A 45 2.46 -1.05 -9.92
N VAL A 46 3.13 -2.12 -9.47
CA VAL A 46 2.50 -3.29 -8.84
C VAL A 46 2.45 -3.16 -7.31
N HIS A 47 3.48 -2.58 -6.72
CA HIS A 47 3.52 -2.22 -5.31
C HIS A 47 3.45 -0.70 -5.26
N GLY A 48 2.30 -0.15 -4.88
CA GLY A 48 2.21 1.28 -4.70
C GLY A 48 3.21 1.76 -3.65
N LYS A 49 3.51 3.05 -3.72
CA LYS A 49 4.60 3.59 -2.91
C LYS A 49 4.29 3.38 -1.43
N PRO A 50 5.29 3.00 -0.61
CA PRO A 50 5.13 2.72 0.83
C PRO A 50 4.67 3.90 1.72
N GLY A 51 4.05 4.94 1.15
CA GLY A 51 3.34 5.99 1.88
C GLY A 51 1.96 6.36 1.31
N GLU A 52 1.56 5.81 0.16
CA GLU A 52 0.29 6.13 -0.50
C GLU A 52 -0.78 5.04 -0.29
N GLU A 53 -0.39 3.75 -0.27
CA GLU A 53 -1.35 2.64 -0.14
C GLU A 53 -1.72 2.31 1.31
N LYS A 54 -0.73 2.34 2.22
CA LYS A 54 -0.96 2.20 3.65
C LYS A 54 -1.07 3.60 4.22
N ALA A 55 -2.31 4.11 4.17
CA ALA A 55 -2.83 5.23 4.94
C ALA A 55 -1.72 5.90 5.78
N GLY A 56 -1.11 6.96 5.22
CA GLY A 56 0.14 7.53 5.71
C GLY A 56 0.13 7.91 7.20
N LYS A 57 1.24 8.44 7.74
CA LYS A 57 1.42 8.74 9.18
C LYS A 57 0.20 9.38 9.88
N LYS A 58 -0.58 10.21 9.15
CA LYS A 58 -1.84 10.80 9.62
C LYS A 58 -2.94 9.78 9.88
N ALA A 59 -3.18 8.84 8.98
CA ALA A 59 -4.17 7.79 9.17
C ALA A 59 -3.71 6.77 10.22
N ALA A 60 -2.41 6.44 10.27
CA ALA A 60 -1.85 5.66 11.37
C ALA A 60 -2.03 6.32 12.75
N ALA A 61 -1.94 7.67 12.82
CA ALA A 61 -2.22 8.41 14.04
C ALA A 61 -3.72 8.39 14.40
N GLN A 62 -4.61 8.52 13.41
CA GLN A 62 -6.06 8.39 13.65
C GLN A 62 -6.46 6.99 14.11
N ASP A 63 -5.86 5.95 13.53
CA ASP A 63 -6.14 4.56 13.91
C ASP A 63 -5.71 4.27 15.35
N ARG A 64 -4.52 4.73 15.74
CA ARG A 64 -4.07 4.68 17.15
C ARG A 64 -4.98 5.48 18.08
N ALA A 65 -5.43 6.65 17.67
CA ALA A 65 -6.36 7.45 18.48
C ALA A 65 -7.71 6.73 18.67
N ARG A 66 -8.22 6.06 17.62
CA ARG A 66 -9.45 5.25 17.68
C ARG A 66 -9.28 4.03 18.60
N GLU A 67 -8.15 3.33 18.51
CA GLU A 67 -7.84 2.19 19.38
C GLU A 67 -7.81 2.61 20.86
N VAL A 68 -7.18 3.74 21.16
CA VAL A 68 -7.11 4.30 22.52
C VAL A 68 -8.49 4.77 23.01
N ALA A 69 -9.27 5.43 22.15
CA ALA A 69 -10.61 5.92 22.48
C ALA A 69 -11.64 4.79 22.71
N GLY A 70 -11.49 3.64 22.03
CA GLY A 70 -12.35 2.46 22.21
C GLY A 70 -12.03 1.64 23.47
N GLY A 71 -10.91 1.91 24.14
CA GLY A 71 -10.46 1.16 25.31
C GLY A 71 -11.13 1.59 26.62
N ASN A 72 -11.33 0.64 27.53
CA ASN A 72 -11.89 0.91 28.87
C ASN A 72 -10.92 1.65 29.82
N ARG A 73 -9.64 1.79 29.43
CA ARG A 73 -8.55 2.38 30.25
C ARG A 73 -8.65 3.90 30.40
N PHE A 74 -9.17 4.60 29.40
CA PHE A 74 -9.24 6.07 29.38
C PHE A 74 -10.68 6.60 29.39
N ARG A 75 -11.65 5.76 29.77
CA ARG A 75 -13.04 6.18 29.86
C ARG A 75 -13.20 7.19 31.01
N PRO A 76 -13.90 8.31 30.80
CA PRO A 76 -14.25 9.18 31.90
C PRO A 76 -15.10 8.39 32.91
N VAL A 77 -14.70 8.43 34.17
CA VAL A 77 -15.46 7.82 35.27
C VAL A 77 -16.78 8.59 35.36
N GLY A 78 -17.90 7.87 35.29
CA GLY A 78 -19.24 8.47 35.36
C GLY A 78 -19.43 9.31 36.62
N THR A 79 -20.32 10.30 36.54
CA THR A 79 -20.59 11.19 37.67
C THR A 79 -21.16 10.40 38.86
N PRO A 80 -20.67 10.63 40.10
CA PRO A 80 -21.18 9.94 41.28
C PRO A 80 -22.64 10.35 41.53
N SER A 81 -23.48 9.36 41.85
CA SER A 81 -24.88 9.60 42.23
C SER A 81 -24.97 9.90 43.73
N LEU A 82 -25.64 11.00 44.08
CA LEU A 82 -25.94 11.37 45.46
C LEU A 82 -27.39 10.99 45.75
N SER A 83 -27.63 10.32 46.88
CA SER A 83 -28.98 10.08 47.40
C SER A 83 -29.11 10.74 48.77
N VAL A 84 -30.25 11.38 49.03
CA VAL A 84 -30.55 12.02 50.31
C VAL A 84 -31.06 10.94 51.26
N VAL A 85 -30.34 10.71 52.37
CA VAL A 85 -30.78 9.82 53.45
C VAL A 85 -31.79 10.59 54.30
N LYS A 86 -33.05 10.11 54.33
CA LYS A 86 -34.09 10.68 55.19
C LYS A 86 -34.00 10.04 56.59
N GLN A 87 -33.78 10.88 57.60
CA GLN A 87 -33.85 10.54 59.03
C GLN A 87 -35.31 10.33 59.45
#